data_AF-A0A4C1ZXP5-F1
#
_entry.id   AF-A0A4C1ZXP5-F1
#
_cell.length_a   1.000
_cell.length_b   1.000
_cell.length_c   1.000
_cell.angle_alpha   90.00
_cell.angle_beta   90.00
_cell.angle_gamma   90.00
#
_symmetry.space_group_name_H-M   'P 1'
#
loop_
_entity.id
_entity.type
_entity.pdbx_description
1 polymer ?
#
loop_
_entity_poly.entity_id
_entity_poly.type
_entity_poly.pdbx_seq_one_letter_code
_entity_poly.pdbx_strand_id
1 'polypeptide(L)'
;MVQETNLKPKNSKTCKIKNFTLLRTDRQGAPKGGTAIYYNRSLYCCPVDIPPLTNIEATACRLSMIGHGVLTLVSVYLPPKKKLLRSDLKVLLALGDAVILFGDFNSNNTNWKCNYTNYNGRKMEALAEDLHFNIITPPTPTFYHNNVRYRPDILDIALMKGVALKLSCIEMSLTSRDLLCRGVY
;
A
#
# COMPACT_ATOMS: atom_id res chain seq x y z
N MET A 1 -4.12 6.32 0.06
CA MET A 1 -2.74 5.94 -0.29
C MET A 1 -2.73 5.56 -1.77
N VAL A 2 -1.65 5.81 -2.50
CA VAL A 2 -1.61 5.69 -3.97
C VAL A 2 -0.39 4.87 -4.39
N GLN A 3 -0.60 3.93 -5.31
CA GLN A 3 0.42 3.09 -5.93
C GLN A 3 0.55 3.43 -7.41
N GLU A 4 1.69 3.08 -8.01
CA GLU A 4 2.01 3.35 -9.42
C GLU A 4 1.82 4.82 -9.83
N THR A 5 2.36 5.76 -9.04
CA THR A 5 2.24 7.20 -9.34
C THR A 5 2.84 7.57 -10.70
N ASN A 6 3.82 6.79 -11.17
CA ASN A 6 4.57 6.99 -12.40
C ASN A 6 5.25 8.37 -12.49
N LEU A 7 5.37 9.06 -11.34
CA LEU A 7 5.98 10.37 -11.23
C LEU A 7 7.50 10.27 -11.26
N LYS A 8 8.14 11.34 -11.73
CA LYS A 8 9.60 11.49 -11.74
C LYS A 8 10.02 12.52 -10.70
N PRO A 9 11.21 12.37 -10.09
CA PRO A 9 11.73 13.34 -9.12
C PRO A 9 11.75 14.78 -9.66
N LYS A 10 12.01 14.94 -10.96
CA LYS A 10 12.05 16.25 -11.65
C LYS A 10 10.66 16.92 -11.78
N ASN A 11 9.56 16.18 -11.60
CA ASN A 11 8.19 16.66 -11.75
C ASN A 11 7.54 16.95 -10.37
N SER A 12 8.26 17.63 -9.47
CA SER A 12 7.80 17.86 -8.09
C SER A 12 6.60 18.81 -7.95
N LYS A 13 6.26 19.59 -9.00
CA LYS A 13 5.17 20.58 -8.98
C LYS A 13 3.79 20.03 -9.37
N THR A 14 3.74 18.88 -10.04
CA THR A 14 2.48 18.29 -10.50
C THR A 14 1.91 17.37 -9.42
N CYS A 15 0.59 17.43 -9.19
CA CYS A 15 -0.16 16.63 -8.19
C CYS A 15 -0.29 17.19 -6.75
N LYS A 16 -0.30 18.52 -6.55
CA LYS A 16 -0.70 19.09 -5.25
C LYS A 16 -2.23 19.16 -5.13
N ILE A 17 -2.76 18.69 -4.00
CA ILE A 17 -4.17 18.80 -3.64
C ILE A 17 -4.31 19.82 -2.52
N LYS A 18 -5.27 20.75 -2.64
CA LYS A 18 -5.54 21.76 -1.60
C LYS A 18 -5.87 21.07 -0.28
N ASN A 19 -5.31 21.57 0.83
CA ASN A 19 -5.47 21.05 2.20
C ASN A 19 -4.85 19.67 2.48
N PHE A 20 -4.16 19.06 1.52
CA PHE A 20 -3.39 17.83 1.74
C PHE A 20 -1.90 18.09 1.67
N THR A 21 -1.15 17.25 2.37
CA THR A 21 0.30 17.10 2.21
C THR A 21 0.56 15.79 1.48
N LEU A 22 1.49 15.84 0.52
CA LEU A 22 1.93 14.72 -0.30
C LEU A 22 3.29 14.22 0.19
N LEU A 23 3.35 12.94 0.56
CA LEU A 23 4.59 12.18 0.71
C LEU A 23 4.67 11.19 -0.43
N ARG A 24 5.85 11.00 -1.03
CA ARG A 24 6.00 10.06 -2.14
C ARG A 24 7.40 9.51 -2.25
N THR A 25 7.48 8.32 -2.82
CA THR A 25 8.72 7.65 -3.21
C THR A 25 8.65 7.40 -4.71
N ASP A 26 9.47 8.10 -5.48
CA ASP A 26 9.48 8.02 -6.95
C ASP A 26 10.48 6.95 -7.41
N ARG A 27 10.08 6.04 -8.32
CA ARG A 27 11.01 5.05 -8.88
C ARG A 27 12.05 5.73 -9.79
N GLN A 28 13.33 5.49 -9.52
CA GLN A 28 14.43 5.92 -10.39
C GLN A 28 14.73 4.88 -11.48
N GLY A 29 15.11 5.34 -12.68
CA GLY A 29 15.63 4.47 -13.75
C GLY A 29 14.62 3.58 -14.48
N ALA A 30 13.33 3.64 -14.17
CA ALA A 30 12.28 2.91 -14.88
C ALA A 30 11.04 3.78 -15.14
N PRO A 31 10.25 3.47 -16.19
CA PRO A 31 9.13 4.32 -16.60
C PRO A 31 7.97 4.28 -15.60
N LYS A 32 7.69 3.11 -15.01
CA LYS A 32 6.53 2.87 -14.14
C LYS A 32 6.92 2.63 -12.68
N GLY A 33 5.99 2.82 -11.75
CA GLY A 33 6.14 2.55 -10.32
C GLY A 33 5.96 3.79 -9.44
N GLY A 34 6.44 3.73 -8.21
CA GLY A 34 6.31 4.78 -7.20
C GLY A 34 5.08 4.64 -6.32
N THR A 35 5.18 5.19 -5.11
CA THR A 35 4.11 5.18 -4.10
C THR A 35 3.93 6.58 -3.51
N ALA A 36 2.73 6.86 -2.98
CA ALA A 36 2.41 8.13 -2.35
C ALA A 36 1.37 8.03 -1.24
N ILE A 37 1.47 8.93 -0.27
CA ILE A 37 0.48 9.18 0.77
C ILE A 37 0.06 10.63 0.70
N TYR A 38 -1.26 10.84 0.58
CA TYR A 38 -1.89 12.14 0.85
C TYR A 38 -2.55 12.09 2.22
N TYR A 39 -2.24 13.05 3.07
CA TYR A 39 -2.92 13.22 4.35
C TYR A 39 -3.40 14.67 4.52
N ASN A 40 -4.54 14.84 5.19
CA ASN A 40 -5.10 16.16 5.47
C ASN A 40 -4.17 16.92 6.44
N ARG A 41 -3.88 18.20 6.14
CA ARG A 41 -3.00 19.05 6.97
C ARG A 41 -3.49 19.25 8.40
N SER A 42 -4.78 19.04 8.67
CA SER A 42 -5.34 19.06 10.02
C SER A 42 -4.96 17.83 10.86
N LEU A 43 -4.39 16.78 10.26
CA LEU A 43 -3.92 15.60 10.96
C LEU A 43 -2.49 15.78 11.45
N TYR A 44 -2.21 15.31 12.67
CA TYR A 44 -0.86 15.22 13.20
C TYR A 44 -0.13 14.03 12.57
N CYS A 45 0.48 14.28 11.42
CA CYS A 45 1.17 13.27 10.62
C CYS A 45 2.61 13.69 10.35
N CYS A 46 3.56 12.75 10.54
CA CYS A 46 4.96 12.96 10.20
C CYS A 46 5.47 11.90 9.19
N PRO A 47 6.33 12.28 8.23
CA PRO A 47 6.99 11.32 7.35
C PRO A 47 7.84 10.33 8.14
N VAL A 48 8.00 9.11 7.62
CA VAL A 48 8.90 8.10 8.18
C VAL A 48 9.93 7.72 7.12
N ASP A 49 11.20 7.80 7.50
CA ASP A 49 12.29 7.26 6.69
C ASP A 49 12.26 5.73 6.76
N ILE A 50 12.11 5.11 5.59
CA ILE A 50 12.08 3.65 5.48
C ILE A 50 13.51 3.18 5.18
N PRO A 51 14.07 2.23 5.95
CA PRO A 51 15.33 1.59 5.61
C PRO A 51 15.29 0.99 4.19
N PRO A 52 16.43 0.84 3.50
CA PRO A 52 16.46 0.33 2.13
C PRO A 52 15.70 -0.99 1.97
N LEU A 53 14.79 -1.02 0.99
CA LEU A 53 14.03 -2.21 0.59
C LEU A 53 14.62 -2.80 -0.69
N THR A 54 14.46 -4.10 -0.88
CA THR A 54 15.04 -4.81 -2.03
C THR A 54 14.10 -4.82 -3.23
N ASN A 55 12.84 -5.22 -3.02
CA ASN A 55 11.87 -5.44 -4.09
C ASN A 55 10.61 -4.59 -3.93
N ILE A 56 10.26 -4.23 -2.69
CA ILE A 56 9.09 -3.40 -2.40
C ILE A 56 9.43 -1.91 -2.55
N GLU A 57 8.53 -1.17 -3.19
CA GLU A 57 8.47 0.29 -3.09
C GLU A 57 7.49 0.70 -2.02
N ALA A 58 7.89 1.65 -1.18
CA ALA A 58 7.05 2.11 -0.10
C ALA A 58 7.23 3.60 0.22
N THR A 59 6.15 4.21 0.71
CA THR A 59 6.13 5.52 1.36
C THR A 59 5.42 5.36 2.69
N ALA A 60 5.96 5.92 3.77
CA ALA A 60 5.42 5.75 5.11
C ALA A 60 5.22 7.09 5.83
N CYS A 61 4.24 7.10 6.73
CA CYS A 61 4.02 8.18 7.68
C CYS A 61 3.48 7.66 9.01
N ARG A 62 3.72 8.41 10.08
CA ARG A 62 3.12 8.17 11.39
C ARG A 62 1.98 9.14 11.61
N LEU A 63 0.82 8.61 11.96
CA LEU A 63 -0.37 9.33 12.34
C LEU A 63 -0.52 9.25 13.86
N SER A 64 -0.48 10.40 14.54
CA SER A 64 -0.77 10.47 15.98
C SER A 64 -2.27 10.62 16.18
N MET A 65 -2.88 9.68 16.90
CA MET A 65 -4.30 9.71 17.24
C MET A 65 -4.43 10.09 18.72
N ILE A 66 -5.14 11.20 18.99
CA ILE A 66 -5.37 11.68 20.36
C ILE A 66 -5.99 10.54 21.18
N GLY A 67 -5.31 10.14 22.26
CA GLY A 67 -5.76 9.08 23.18
C GLY A 67 -5.57 7.64 22.69
N HIS A 68 -5.02 7.40 21.49
CA HIS A 68 -4.95 6.05 20.88
C HIS A 68 -3.55 5.68 20.36
N GLY A 69 -2.51 6.42 20.73
CA GLY A 69 -1.13 6.16 20.34
C GLY A 69 -0.81 6.57 18.91
N VAL A 70 0.28 6.02 18.37
CA VAL A 70 0.80 6.35 17.04
C VAL A 70 0.58 5.17 16.10
N LEU A 71 -0.07 5.43 14.96
CA LEU A 71 -0.30 4.48 13.89
C LEU A 71 0.66 4.75 12.74
N THR A 72 1.44 3.76 12.32
CA THR A 72 2.24 3.86 11.10
C THR A 72 1.44 3.39 9.90
N LEU A 73 1.30 4.26 8.90
CA LEU A 73 0.68 3.95 7.61
C LEU A 73 1.75 3.84 6.55
N VAL A 74 1.68 2.79 5.73
CA VAL A 74 2.64 2.56 4.64
C VAL A 74 1.90 2.25 3.35
N SER A 75 2.10 3.09 2.34
CA SER A 75 1.70 2.80 0.97
C SER A 75 2.72 1.86 0.35
N VAL A 76 2.30 0.71 -0.14
CA VAL A 76 3.17 -0.36 -0.66
C VAL A 76 2.86 -0.67 -2.12
N TYR A 77 3.91 -0.90 -2.91
CA TYR A 77 3.82 -1.47 -4.24
C TYR A 77 4.89 -2.55 -4.43
N LEU A 78 4.49 -3.80 -4.63
CA LEU A 78 5.38 -4.88 -5.09
C LEU A 78 5.21 -5.04 -6.60
N PRO A 79 6.24 -4.81 -7.42
CA PRO A 79 6.10 -4.91 -8.87
C PRO A 79 5.80 -6.36 -9.30
N PRO A 80 4.99 -6.59 -10.35
CA PRO A 80 4.44 -7.92 -10.68
C PRO A 80 5.50 -9.00 -10.97
N LYS A 81 6.69 -8.60 -11.42
CA LYS A 81 7.81 -9.53 -11.72
C LYS A 81 8.74 -9.76 -10.53
N LYS A 82 8.51 -9.08 -9.40
CA LYS A 82 9.35 -9.17 -8.20
C LYS A 82 8.75 -10.17 -7.20
N LYS A 83 9.65 -10.82 -6.46
CA LYS A 83 9.27 -11.77 -5.42
C LYS A 83 9.07 -11.02 -4.12
N LEU A 84 8.00 -11.36 -3.39
CA LEU A 84 7.81 -10.92 -2.03
C LEU A 84 8.94 -11.46 -1.15
N LEU A 85 9.62 -10.59 -0.40
CA LEU A 85 10.74 -10.98 0.48
C LEU A 85 10.35 -10.81 1.94
N ARG A 86 10.74 -11.79 2.77
CA ARG A 86 10.57 -11.73 4.22
C ARG A 86 11.33 -10.54 4.82
N SER A 87 12.51 -10.22 4.28
CA SER A 87 13.32 -9.08 4.72
C SER A 87 12.58 -7.75 4.56
N ASP A 88 12.00 -7.50 3.39
CA ASP A 88 11.27 -6.26 3.11
C ASP A 88 10.05 -6.13 4.04
N LEU A 89 9.28 -7.19 4.24
CA LEU A 89 8.14 -7.16 5.19
C LEU A 89 8.59 -6.95 6.63
N LYS A 90 9.68 -7.58 7.08
CA LYS A 90 10.21 -7.36 8.43
C LYS A 90 10.58 -5.90 8.66
N VAL A 91 11.23 -5.26 7.69
CA VAL A 91 11.57 -3.83 7.76
C VAL A 91 10.29 -3.00 7.90
N LEU A 92 9.31 -3.23 7.04
CA LEU A 92 8.06 -2.45 7.04
C LEU A 92 7.23 -2.65 8.31
N LEU A 93 7.10 -3.89 8.80
CA LEU A 93 6.34 -4.22 10.01
C LEU A 93 7.05 -3.79 11.30
N ALA A 94 8.33 -3.42 11.24
CA ALA A 94 9.11 -2.92 12.36
C ALA A 94 9.12 -1.38 12.45
N LEU A 95 8.42 -0.66 11.56
CA LEU A 95 8.38 0.81 11.56
C LEU A 95 7.62 1.41 12.76
N GLY A 96 6.85 0.60 13.50
CA GLY A 96 6.19 0.97 14.75
C GLY A 96 5.47 -0.22 15.39
N ASP A 97 4.84 0.02 16.54
CA ASP A 97 4.10 -1.01 17.28
C ASP A 97 2.75 -1.33 16.63
N ALA A 98 2.10 -0.31 16.06
CA ALA A 98 0.88 -0.44 15.27
C ALA A 98 1.16 0.00 13.82
N VAL A 99 1.04 -0.93 12.88
CA VAL A 99 1.38 -0.70 11.47
C VAL A 99 0.27 -1.21 10.55
N ILE A 100 -0.10 -0.38 9.56
CA ILE A 100 -0.93 -0.75 8.42
C ILE A 100 -0.13 -0.57 7.14
N LEU A 101 0.13 -1.67 6.45
CA LEU A 101 0.67 -1.68 5.09
C LEU A 101 -0.50 -1.79 4.12
N PHE A 102 -0.56 -0.96 3.09
CA PHE A 102 -1.67 -0.94 2.15
C PHE A 102 -1.18 -0.75 0.71
N GLY A 103 -1.67 -1.59 -0.18
CA GLY A 103 -1.54 -1.38 -1.61
C GLY A 103 -1.45 -2.67 -2.39
N ASP A 104 -0.85 -2.57 -3.58
CA ASP A 104 -0.75 -3.66 -4.53
C ASP A 104 0.51 -4.50 -4.23
N PHE A 105 0.28 -5.68 -3.68
CA PHE A 105 1.31 -6.67 -3.42
C PHE A 105 1.53 -7.64 -4.60
N ASN A 106 0.78 -7.50 -5.69
CA ASN A 106 0.77 -8.45 -6.83
C ASN A 106 0.71 -9.91 -6.35
N SER A 107 -0.16 -10.15 -5.38
CA SER A 107 -0.25 -11.36 -4.57
C SER A 107 -1.65 -11.94 -4.71
N ASN A 108 -1.85 -12.84 -5.67
CA ASN A 108 -3.14 -13.52 -5.86
C ASN A 108 -3.20 -14.75 -4.94
N ASN A 109 -4.28 -14.90 -4.18
CA ASN A 109 -4.59 -16.11 -3.43
C ASN A 109 -6.11 -16.34 -3.38
N THR A 110 -6.52 -17.60 -3.52
CA THR A 110 -7.92 -18.03 -3.41
C THR A 110 -8.54 -17.70 -2.04
N ASN A 111 -7.73 -17.62 -0.98
CA ASN A 111 -8.21 -17.30 0.37
C ASN A 111 -8.72 -15.86 0.50
N TRP A 112 -8.29 -14.96 -0.38
CA TRP A 112 -8.90 -13.65 -0.55
C TRP A 112 -9.61 -13.50 -1.90
N LYS A 113 -10.23 -14.59 -2.36
CA LYS A 113 -11.16 -14.63 -3.50
C LYS A 113 -10.56 -14.26 -4.86
N CYS A 114 -9.23 -14.32 -5.02
CA CYS A 114 -8.64 -14.31 -6.37
C CYS A 114 -8.94 -15.61 -7.11
N ASN A 115 -8.85 -15.58 -8.44
CA ASN A 115 -9.17 -16.75 -9.28
C ASN A 115 -8.13 -17.87 -9.17
N TYR A 116 -6.91 -17.55 -8.73
CA TYR A 116 -5.82 -18.50 -8.57
C TYR A 116 -4.86 -18.02 -7.48
N THR A 117 -3.99 -18.92 -7.04
CA THR A 117 -2.94 -18.62 -6.07
C THR A 117 -1.57 -18.58 -6.74
N ASN A 118 -0.93 -17.40 -6.72
CA ASN A 118 0.41 -17.20 -7.27
C ASN A 118 1.50 -17.45 -6.19
N TYR A 119 2.78 -17.38 -6.57
CA TYR A 119 3.90 -17.60 -5.63
C TYR A 119 3.90 -16.59 -4.47
N ASN A 120 3.67 -15.30 -4.77
CA ASN A 120 3.62 -14.24 -3.76
C ASN A 120 2.42 -14.46 -2.82
N GLY A 121 1.27 -14.93 -3.32
CA GLY A 121 0.08 -15.29 -2.56
C GLY A 121 0.33 -16.35 -1.50
N ARG A 122 0.92 -17.48 -1.89
CA ARG A 122 1.32 -18.54 -0.93
C ARG A 122 2.32 -18.04 0.10
N LYS A 123 3.29 -17.24 -0.35
CA LYS A 123 4.33 -16.71 0.51
C LYS A 123 3.79 -15.68 1.50
N MET A 124 2.86 -14.84 1.08
CA MET A 124 2.22 -13.84 1.91
C MET A 124 1.47 -14.49 3.06
N GLU A 125 0.71 -15.54 2.77
CA GLU A 125 -0.02 -16.34 3.74
C GLU A 125 0.91 -16.99 4.77
N ALA A 126 1.96 -17.69 4.32
CA ALA A 126 2.94 -18.29 5.23
C ALA A 126 3.64 -17.24 6.11
N LEU A 127 3.91 -16.04 5.57
CA LEU A 127 4.52 -14.95 6.34
C LEU A 127 3.55 -14.28 7.31
N ALA A 128 2.24 -14.35 7.08
CA ALA A 128 1.25 -13.81 8.01
C ALA A 128 1.28 -14.56 9.35
N GLU A 129 1.40 -15.89 9.28
CA GLU A 129 1.55 -16.75 10.46
C GLU A 129 2.89 -16.49 11.18
N ASP A 130 3.99 -16.49 10.42
CA ASP A 130 5.36 -16.38 10.97
C ASP A 130 5.69 -14.96 11.50
N LEU A 131 5.11 -13.91 10.93
CA LEU A 131 5.34 -12.52 11.37
C LEU A 131 4.20 -11.93 12.21
N HIS A 132 3.15 -12.72 12.46
CA HIS A 132 1.98 -12.36 13.25
C HIS A 132 1.31 -11.06 12.80
N PHE A 133 0.95 -10.99 11.52
CA PHE A 133 0.12 -9.92 10.97
C PHE A 133 -1.16 -10.48 10.35
N ASN A 134 -2.20 -9.65 10.31
CA ASN A 134 -3.47 -9.98 9.68
C ASN A 134 -3.48 -9.51 8.23
N ILE A 135 -4.07 -10.31 7.35
CA ILE A 135 -4.37 -9.92 5.97
C ILE A 135 -5.83 -9.47 5.92
N ILE A 136 -6.05 -8.22 5.50
CA ILE A 136 -7.37 -7.61 5.34
C ILE A 136 -7.61 -7.35 3.88
N THR A 137 -8.72 -7.84 3.37
CA THR A 137 -9.08 -7.76 1.95
C THR A 137 -10.40 -7.04 1.76
N PRO A 138 -10.54 -6.27 0.67
CA PRO A 138 -11.80 -5.60 0.37
C PRO A 138 -12.93 -6.61 0.19
N PRO A 139 -14.19 -6.19 0.43
CA PRO A 139 -15.35 -7.02 0.13
C PRO A 139 -15.56 -7.23 -1.37
N THR A 140 -15.00 -6.37 -2.22
CA THR A 140 -15.15 -6.36 -3.68
C THR A 140 -13.80 -6.42 -4.40
N PRO A 141 -13.75 -6.98 -5.63
CA PRO A 141 -12.55 -6.97 -6.44
C PRO A 141 -11.99 -5.56 -6.68
N THR A 142 -10.66 -5.43 -6.70
CA THR A 142 -9.98 -4.15 -6.92
C THR A 142 -9.34 -4.05 -8.30
N PHE A 143 -9.18 -5.18 -8.98
CA PHE A 143 -8.60 -5.24 -10.31
C PHE A 143 -9.58 -5.86 -11.31
N TYR A 144 -9.82 -5.12 -12.39
CA TYR A 144 -10.65 -5.54 -13.51
C TYR A 144 -9.78 -5.58 -14.78
N HIS A 145 -9.63 -6.78 -15.31
CA HIS A 145 -8.92 -7.01 -16.56
C HIS A 145 -9.61 -6.29 -17.73
N ASN A 146 -8.84 -5.85 -18.73
CA ASN A 146 -9.39 -5.22 -19.94
C ASN A 146 -10.24 -6.18 -20.78
N ASN A 147 -9.98 -7.48 -20.67
CA ASN A 147 -10.78 -8.50 -21.32
C ASN A 147 -11.90 -8.95 -20.37
N VAL A 148 -13.14 -8.64 -20.76
CA VAL A 148 -14.38 -8.93 -20.01
C VAL A 148 -14.59 -10.41 -19.71
N ARG A 149 -13.87 -11.32 -20.38
CA ARG A 149 -13.93 -12.76 -20.12
C ARG A 149 -13.14 -13.17 -18.88
N TYR A 150 -12.17 -12.34 -18.45
CA TYR A 150 -11.44 -12.62 -17.21
C TYR A 150 -12.23 -12.15 -16.01
N ARG A 151 -12.27 -12.99 -14.99
CA ARG A 151 -12.87 -12.64 -13.72
C ARG A 151 -12.02 -11.56 -13.03
N PRO A 152 -12.66 -10.61 -12.32
CA PRO A 152 -11.94 -9.64 -11.51
C PRO A 152 -11.07 -10.31 -10.42
N ASP A 153 -10.02 -9.63 -9.98
CA ASP A 153 -9.11 -10.07 -8.92
C ASP A 153 -9.04 -9.04 -7.77
N ILE A 154 -8.56 -9.47 -6.60
CA ILE A 154 -8.22 -8.59 -5.47
C ILE A 154 -6.69 -8.49 -5.44
N LEU A 155 -6.16 -7.32 -5.81
CA LEU A 155 -4.71 -7.06 -5.79
C LEU A 155 -4.32 -6.10 -4.67
N ASP A 156 -5.22 -5.19 -4.32
CA ASP A 156 -5.02 -4.24 -3.24
C ASP A 156 -5.49 -4.87 -1.93
N ILE A 157 -4.53 -5.10 -1.04
CA ILE A 157 -4.76 -5.69 0.28
C ILE A 157 -4.11 -4.83 1.36
N ALA A 158 -4.62 -4.96 2.58
CA ALA A 158 -4.06 -4.34 3.76
C ALA A 158 -3.43 -5.42 4.66
N LEU A 159 -2.24 -5.13 5.20
CA LEU A 159 -1.58 -5.94 6.22
C LEU A 159 -1.57 -5.16 7.52
N MET A 160 -2.03 -5.76 8.62
CA MET A 160 -2.16 -5.09 9.92
C MET A 160 -1.38 -5.83 11.00
N LYS A 161 -0.53 -5.11 11.74
CA LYS A 161 0.19 -5.65 12.90
C LYS A 161 0.07 -4.71 14.09
N GLY A 162 -0.27 -5.26 15.26
CA GLY A 162 -0.38 -4.51 16.51
C GLY A 162 -1.46 -3.41 16.51
N VAL A 163 -2.41 -3.46 15.57
CA VAL A 163 -3.50 -2.49 15.48
C VAL A 163 -4.70 -3.01 16.26
N ALA A 164 -5.01 -2.37 17.39
CA ALA A 164 -6.19 -2.63 18.21
C ALA A 164 -7.36 -1.64 17.93
N LEU A 165 -7.27 -0.84 16.87
CA LEU A 165 -8.24 0.22 16.59
C LEU A 165 -9.60 -0.37 16.19
N LYS A 166 -10.69 0.21 16.72
CA LYS A 166 -12.02 0.09 16.09
C LYS A 166 -11.93 0.75 14.71
N LEU A 167 -11.97 -0.08 13.67
CA LEU A 167 -11.87 0.31 12.25
C LEU A 167 -12.92 1.35 11.78
N SER A 168 -13.88 1.74 12.62
CA SER A 168 -14.91 2.73 12.30
C SER A 168 -14.37 4.12 11.94
N CYS A 169 -13.11 4.42 12.26
CA CYS A 169 -12.50 5.74 11.98
C CYS A 169 -11.57 5.75 10.76
N ILE A 170 -11.28 4.59 10.15
CA ILE A 170 -10.41 4.49 8.98
C ILE A 170 -11.25 3.93 7.83
N GLU A 171 -11.79 4.84 7.02
CA GLU A 171 -12.34 4.45 5.72
C GLU A 171 -11.16 4.14 4.80
N MET A 172 -10.76 2.86 4.73
CA MET A 172 -9.85 2.37 3.72
C MET A 172 -10.64 2.19 2.42
N SER A 173 -10.76 3.24 1.60
CA SER A 173 -11.31 3.09 0.27
C SER A 173 -10.34 2.28 -0.59
N LEU A 174 -10.74 1.04 -0.92
CA LEU A 174 -9.99 0.06 -1.72
C LEU A 174 -10.26 0.22 -3.23
N THR A 175 -10.60 1.44 -3.67
CA THR A 175 -10.99 1.71 -5.06
C THR A 175 -9.78 2.20 -5.86
N SER A 176 -9.20 1.30 -6.65
CA SER A 176 -7.99 1.54 -7.46
C SER A 176 -8.21 2.44 -8.69
N ARG A 177 -9.25 3.30 -8.71
CA ARG A 177 -9.59 4.06 -9.94
C ARG A 177 -9.89 5.56 -9.86
N ASP A 178 -10.21 6.18 -8.73
CA ASP A 178 -10.82 7.52 -8.83
C ASP A 178 -10.05 8.70 -8.24
N LEU A 179 -8.85 8.52 -7.68
CA LEU A 179 -8.09 9.67 -7.19
C LEU A 179 -6.64 9.68 -7.67
N LEU A 180 -6.45 10.53 -8.69
CA LEU A 180 -5.22 11.19 -9.16
C LEU A 180 -4.49 10.55 -10.34
N CYS A 181 -4.31 11.39 -11.36
CA CYS A 181 -3.42 11.24 -12.53
C CYS A 181 -3.97 10.61 -13.81
N ARG A 182 -5.28 10.68 -14.08
CA ARG A 182 -5.82 10.48 -15.46
C ARG A 182 -5.81 11.74 -16.35
N GLY A 183 -5.10 12.80 -15.94
CA GLY A 183 -5.08 14.09 -16.65
C GLY A 183 -3.77 14.44 -17.37
N VAL A 184 -2.96 13.46 -17.78
CA VAL A 184 -1.79 13.74 -18.65
C VAL A 184 -1.62 12.62 -19.68
N TYR A 185 -2.47 12.64 -20.70
CA TYR A 185 -2.11 12.41 -22.11
C TYR A 185 -3.00 13.33 -22.95
#